data_AF-A0A2V7FTL1-F1
#
_entry.id   AF-A0A2V7FTL1-F1
#
_cell.length_a   1.000
_cell.length_b   1.000
_cell.length_c   1.000
_cell.angle_alpha   90.00
_cell.angle_beta   90.00
_cell.angle_gamma   90.00
#
_symmetry.space_group_name_H-M   'P 1'
#
loop_
_entity.id
_entity.type
_entity.pdbx_description
1 polymer ?
#
loop_
_entity_poly.entity_id
_entity_poly.type
_entity_poly.pdbx_seq_one_letter_code
_entity_poly.pdbx_strand_id
1 'polypeptide(L)'
;MVLLAACGGSPPTGGGSPADPQDVASVRLFNSGLGELTFHIPLFPGDTLPVEVRMYAANGSQIMSVTGGEELAFTFSPPTLASSTPVNGESLVRDITTSAPSGTPGTLEVALHFPADQSTKTFGPFDVLVH
;
A
#
# COMPACT_ATOMS: atom_id res chain seq x y z
N MET A 1 -47.18 -20.04 -18.26
CA MET A 1 -46.77 -19.45 -16.98
C MET A 1 -45.25 -19.38 -17.01
N VAL A 2 -44.74 -18.16 -16.94
CA VAL A 2 -43.34 -17.73 -17.15
C VAL A 2 -42.45 -18.20 -16.00
N LEU A 3 -41.18 -18.53 -16.28
CA LEU A 3 -40.04 -17.94 -15.57
C LEU A 3 -38.72 -18.20 -16.33
N LEU A 4 -38.20 -17.10 -16.90
CA LEU A 4 -36.84 -16.96 -17.39
C LEU A 4 -35.86 -17.28 -16.25
N ALA A 5 -34.95 -18.22 -16.48
CA ALA A 5 -33.77 -18.37 -15.63
C ALA A 5 -32.80 -17.24 -15.98
N ALA A 6 -32.78 -16.19 -15.17
CA ALA A 6 -31.76 -15.17 -15.20
C ALA A 6 -30.43 -15.80 -14.74
N CYS A 7 -29.47 -15.96 -15.64
CA CYS A 7 -28.07 -16.16 -15.30
C CYS A 7 -27.49 -14.85 -14.74
N GLY A 8 -27.96 -14.46 -13.56
CA GLY A 8 -27.31 -13.45 -12.74
C GLY A 8 -26.18 -14.11 -11.97
N GLY A 9 -25.05 -14.34 -12.64
CA GLY A 9 -23.81 -14.65 -11.95
C GLY A 9 -23.42 -13.42 -11.15
N SER A 10 -23.65 -13.44 -9.85
CA SER A 10 -23.07 -12.46 -8.94
C SER A 10 -21.55 -12.42 -9.20
N PRO A 11 -20.93 -11.24 -9.30
CA PRO A 11 -19.47 -11.17 -9.30
C PRO A 11 -18.98 -11.90 -8.05
N PRO A 12 -17.84 -12.62 -8.09
CA PRO A 12 -17.28 -13.19 -6.87
C PRO A 12 -17.02 -12.03 -5.92
N THR A 13 -17.89 -11.83 -4.94
CA THR A 13 -17.56 -11.12 -3.71
C THR A 13 -16.39 -11.91 -3.15
N GLY A 14 -15.18 -11.36 -3.28
CA GLY A 14 -13.95 -11.93 -2.75
C GLY A 14 -14.02 -11.97 -1.23
N GLY A 15 -14.83 -12.87 -0.70
CA GLY A 15 -14.96 -13.21 0.70
C GLY A 15 -14.14 -14.45 0.98
N GLY A 16 -12.82 -14.34 0.77
CA GLY A 16 -11.90 -15.25 1.44
C GLY A 16 -11.89 -14.91 2.93
N SER A 17 -11.63 -15.91 3.77
CA SER A 17 -11.20 -15.61 5.13
C SER A 17 -9.99 -14.67 5.09
N PRO A 18 -9.88 -13.70 6.02
CA PRO A 18 -8.68 -12.87 6.12
C PRO A 18 -7.43 -13.74 6.19
N ALA A 19 -6.34 -13.29 5.58
CA ALA A 19 -5.05 -13.96 5.68
C ALA A 19 -4.45 -13.76 7.09
N ASP A 20 -3.48 -14.58 7.48
CA ASP A 20 -2.72 -14.34 8.70
C ASP A 20 -1.60 -13.31 8.45
N PRO A 21 -1.16 -12.54 9.46
CA PRO A 21 -0.03 -11.61 9.33
C PRO A 21 1.22 -12.25 8.71
N GLN A 22 1.48 -13.52 9.04
CA GLN A 22 2.61 -14.29 8.52
C GLN A 22 2.56 -14.50 6.99
N ASP A 23 1.36 -14.50 6.40
CA ASP A 23 1.16 -14.74 4.95
C ASP A 23 1.59 -13.56 4.09
N VAL A 24 1.67 -12.35 4.65
CA VAL A 24 2.13 -11.15 3.93
C VAL A 24 3.62 -11.28 3.62
N ALA A 25 3.95 -11.66 2.39
CA ALA A 25 5.32 -11.93 1.96
C ALA A 25 5.97 -10.73 1.26
N SER A 26 5.17 -9.87 0.64
CA SER A 26 5.65 -8.66 -0.03
C SER A 26 4.57 -7.59 -0.07
N VAL A 27 4.98 -6.35 -0.38
CA VAL A 27 4.07 -5.26 -0.69
C VAL A 27 4.41 -4.64 -2.04
N ARG A 28 3.42 -4.01 -2.67
CA ARG A 28 3.58 -3.19 -3.86
C ARG A 28 2.89 -1.85 -3.64
N LEU A 29 3.45 -0.81 -4.24
CA LEU A 29 3.02 0.57 -4.04
C LEU A 29 2.22 1.02 -5.27
N PHE A 30 1.10 1.69 -5.06
CA PHE A 30 0.24 2.16 -6.14
C PHE A 30 -0.22 3.60 -5.90
N ASN A 31 -0.45 4.31 -6.99
CA ASN A 31 -1.21 5.55 -7.00
C ASN A 31 -2.28 5.46 -8.10
N SER A 32 -3.46 6.01 -7.86
CA SER A 32 -4.59 5.91 -8.78
C SER A 32 -4.37 6.60 -10.13
N GLY A 33 -3.52 7.64 -10.18
CA GLY A 33 -3.18 8.37 -11.40
C GLY A 33 -1.90 7.88 -12.10
N LEU A 34 -0.94 7.35 -11.35
CA LEU A 34 0.38 6.94 -11.87
C LEU A 34 0.53 5.42 -12.06
N GLY A 35 -0.33 4.62 -11.46
CA GLY A 35 -0.23 3.16 -11.49
C GLY A 35 0.74 2.61 -10.44
N GLU A 36 1.46 1.55 -10.78
CA GLU A 36 2.40 0.89 -9.86
C GLU A 36 3.68 1.73 -9.68
N LEU A 37 4.03 1.99 -8.42
CA LEU A 37 5.17 2.80 -7.98
C LEU A 37 6.29 1.96 -7.33
N THR A 38 6.13 0.64 -7.23
CA THR A 38 7.05 -0.26 -6.50
C THR A 38 8.52 -0.08 -6.87
N PHE A 39 8.83 0.25 -8.13
CA PHE A 39 10.21 0.42 -8.59
C PHE A 39 10.72 1.86 -8.53
N HIS A 40 9.82 2.83 -8.46
CA HIS A 40 10.17 4.26 -8.49
C HIS A 40 8.99 5.10 -8.02
N ILE A 41 9.21 5.87 -6.96
CA ILE A 41 8.24 6.80 -6.40
C ILE A 41 8.62 8.22 -6.82
N PRO A 42 7.90 8.84 -7.79
CA PRO A 42 8.16 10.21 -8.19
C PRO A 42 7.45 11.18 -7.22
N LEU A 43 8.21 12.04 -6.55
CA LEU A 43 7.65 13.13 -5.74
C LEU A 43 7.81 14.45 -6.48
N PHE A 44 6.80 15.32 -6.42
CA PHE A 44 6.80 16.63 -7.06
C PHE A 44 6.61 17.72 -5.99
N PRO A 45 7.50 18.73 -5.91
CA PRO A 45 7.35 19.82 -4.94
C PRO A 45 6.04 20.57 -5.09
N GLY A 46 5.32 20.76 -3.99
CA GLY A 46 4.01 21.42 -3.96
C GLY A 46 2.82 20.48 -4.14
N ASP A 47 3.07 19.23 -4.56
CA ASP A 47 2.04 18.20 -4.69
C ASP A 47 2.04 17.25 -3.48
N THR A 48 0.88 16.64 -3.25
CA THR A 48 0.72 15.50 -2.36
C THR A 48 0.48 14.26 -3.21
N LEU A 49 1.24 13.19 -2.94
CA LEU A 49 1.12 11.91 -3.61
C LEU A 49 0.44 10.88 -2.67
N PRO A 50 -0.83 10.53 -2.89
CA PRO A 50 -1.46 9.40 -2.19
C PRO A 50 -0.85 8.09 -2.67
N VAL A 51 -0.34 7.27 -1.75
CA VAL A 51 0.24 5.96 -2.04
C VAL A 51 -0.51 4.87 -1.30
N GLU A 52 -1.12 3.97 -2.07
CA GLU A 52 -1.74 2.73 -1.62
C GLU A 52 -0.70 1.62 -1.51
N VAL A 53 -0.67 0.95 -0.37
CA VAL A 53 0.14 -0.26 -0.13
C VAL A 53 -0.74 -1.49 -0.34
N ARG A 54 -0.40 -2.34 -1.31
CA ARG A 54 -1.08 -3.62 -1.52
C ARG A 54 -0.22 -4.76 -1.01
N MET A 55 -0.81 -5.64 -0.22
CA MET A 55 -0.16 -6.82 0.36
C MET A 55 -0.27 -8.02 -0.57
N TYR A 56 0.78 -8.84 -0.63
CA TYR A 56 0.81 -10.04 -1.46
C TYR A 56 1.38 -11.24 -0.69
N ALA A 57 0.78 -12.40 -0.90
CA ALA A 57 1.28 -13.68 -0.42
C ALA A 57 2.49 -14.14 -1.24
N ALA A 58 3.21 -15.14 -0.73
CA ALA A 58 4.43 -15.67 -1.39
C ALA A 58 4.18 -16.24 -2.80
N ASN A 59 2.96 -16.70 -3.08
CA ASN A 59 2.54 -17.18 -4.40
C ASN A 59 2.18 -16.03 -5.38
N GLY A 60 2.26 -14.78 -4.95
CA GLY A 60 1.93 -13.60 -5.75
C GLY A 60 0.46 -13.21 -5.78
N SER A 61 -0.42 -13.88 -5.03
CA SER A 61 -1.81 -13.44 -4.90
C SER A 61 -1.94 -12.24 -3.97
N GLN A 62 -2.78 -11.27 -4.35
CA GLN A 62 -3.08 -10.12 -3.50
C GLN A 62 -3.86 -10.56 -2.25
N ILE A 63 -3.45 -10.06 -1.09
CA ILE A 63 -4.16 -10.19 0.19
C ILE A 63 -5.02 -8.94 0.35
N MET A 64 -6.33 -9.13 0.45
CA MET A 64 -7.30 -8.03 0.56
C MET A 64 -7.57 -7.62 2.02
N SER A 65 -7.31 -8.51 2.96
CA SER A 65 -7.47 -8.26 4.39
C SER A 65 -6.62 -9.24 5.21
N VAL A 66 -6.18 -8.79 6.39
CA VAL A 66 -5.43 -9.59 7.36
C VAL A 66 -6.23 -9.70 8.66
N THR A 67 -6.15 -10.85 9.34
CA THR A 67 -6.78 -11.06 10.64
C THR A 67 -6.31 -10.02 11.66
N GLY A 68 -7.25 -9.28 12.25
CA GLY A 68 -6.98 -8.18 13.18
C GLY A 68 -6.49 -6.87 12.55
N GLY A 69 -6.43 -6.82 11.22
CA GLY A 69 -6.04 -5.64 10.45
C GLY A 69 -4.54 -5.33 10.50
N GLU A 70 -4.20 -4.16 9.98
CA GLU A 70 -2.83 -3.70 9.83
C GLU A 70 -2.73 -2.18 10.03
N GLU A 71 -1.61 -1.76 10.60
CA GLU A 71 -1.24 -0.36 10.76
C GLU A 71 -0.01 -0.06 9.90
N LEU A 72 -0.14 0.94 9.04
CA LEU A 72 0.88 1.32 8.07
C LEU A 72 1.79 2.45 8.60
N ALA A 73 3.09 2.36 8.39
CA ALA A 73 4.02 3.48 8.60
C ALA A 73 5.07 3.55 7.47
N PHE A 74 5.48 4.77 7.14
CA PHE A 74 6.51 5.07 6.14
C PHE A 74 7.72 5.70 6.82
N THR A 75 8.91 5.21 6.46
CA THR A 75 10.19 5.78 6.90
C THR A 75 11.01 6.17 5.68
N PHE A 76 11.33 7.46 5.55
CA PHE A 76 12.16 7.95 4.46
C PHE A 76 13.63 8.04 4.86
N SER A 77 14.52 7.75 3.91
CA SER A 77 15.96 7.96 4.05
C SER A 77 16.49 8.79 2.85
N PRO A 78 17.01 10.01 3.08
CA PRO A 78 17.12 10.68 4.39
C PRO A 78 15.75 11.07 4.97
N PRO A 79 15.61 11.25 6.30
CA PRO A 79 14.34 11.65 6.92
C PRO A 79 13.81 13.02 6.46
N THR A 80 14.67 13.83 5.85
CA THR A 80 14.32 15.15 5.29
C THR A 80 13.78 15.08 3.86
N LEU A 81 13.72 13.89 3.26
CA LEU A 81 13.25 13.69 1.88
C LEU A 81 11.77 14.03 1.74
N ALA A 82 10.95 13.48 2.63
CA ALA A 82 9.50 13.62 2.61
C ALA A 82 8.90 13.28 3.98
N SER A 83 7.62 13.62 4.13
CA SER A 83 6.79 13.21 5.27
C SER A 83 5.54 12.51 4.75
N SER A 84 4.90 11.71 5.61
CA SER A 84 3.66 11.02 5.25
C SER A 84 2.58 11.18 6.32
N THR A 85 1.33 11.30 5.92
CA THR A 85 0.16 11.33 6.82
C THR A 85 -0.85 10.25 6.46
N PRO A 86 -1.55 9.65 7.45
CA PRO A 86 -2.64 8.72 7.17
C PRO A 86 -3.80 9.41 6.46
N VAL A 87 -4.47 8.67 5.57
CA VAL A 87 -5.71 9.11 4.93
C VAL A 87 -6.91 8.55 5.69
N ASN A 88 -7.86 9.43 6.03
CA ASN A 88 -9.03 9.03 6.82
C ASN A 88 -9.89 8.01 6.08
N GLY A 89 -10.12 6.85 6.70
CA GLY A 89 -10.92 5.77 6.14
C GLY A 89 -10.14 4.81 5.23
N GLU A 90 -8.83 5.04 5.03
CA GLU A 90 -7.98 4.23 4.16
C GLU A 90 -6.72 3.75 4.90
N SER A 91 -6.81 2.59 5.57
CA SER A 91 -5.73 2.08 6.45
C SER A 91 -4.39 1.85 5.75
N LEU A 92 -4.43 1.54 4.45
CA LEU A 92 -3.27 1.22 3.62
C LEU A 92 -2.89 2.37 2.67
N VAL A 93 -3.42 3.57 2.89
CA VAL A 93 -3.08 4.75 2.08
C VAL A 93 -2.39 5.80 2.96
N ARG A 94 -1.33 6.38 2.40
CA ARG A 94 -0.60 7.50 3.00
C ARG A 94 -0.44 8.60 1.97
N ASP A 95 -0.72 9.82 2.39
CA ASP A 95 -0.39 11.02 1.64
C ASP A 95 1.07 11.36 1.88
N ILE A 96 1.88 11.40 0.81
CA ILE A 96 3.30 11.78 0.86
C ILE A 96 3.47 13.21 0.36
N THR A 97 4.17 14.04 1.13
CA THR A 97 4.56 15.40 0.72
C THR A 97 6.07 15.53 0.85
N THR A 98 6.75 15.94 -0.23
CA THR A 98 8.19 16.16 -0.22
C THR A 98 8.56 17.50 0.40
N SER A 99 9.67 17.52 1.13
CA SER A 99 10.31 18.73 1.65
C SER A 99 11.71 18.96 1.07
N ALA A 100 12.19 18.04 0.24
CA ALA A 100 13.51 18.10 -0.37
C ALA A 100 13.47 18.81 -1.74
N PRO A 101 14.58 19.40 -2.19
CA PRO A 101 14.68 19.99 -3.53
C PRO A 101 14.55 18.95 -4.65
N SER A 102 14.07 19.38 -5.82
CA SER A 102 14.13 18.58 -7.06
C SER A 102 15.53 18.05 -7.34
N GLY A 103 15.59 16.82 -7.84
CA GLY A 103 16.83 16.07 -8.06
C GLY A 103 17.35 15.33 -6.81
N THR A 104 16.69 15.44 -5.65
CA THR A 104 17.12 14.71 -4.44
C THR A 104 16.69 13.24 -4.52
N PRO A 105 17.63 12.27 -4.52
CA PRO A 105 17.30 10.86 -4.42
C PRO A 105 17.11 10.45 -2.95
N GLY A 106 16.37 9.37 -2.74
CA GLY A 106 16.28 8.72 -1.44
C GLY A 106 15.53 7.41 -1.53
N THR A 107 15.11 6.90 -0.38
CA THR A 107 14.40 5.63 -0.28
C THR A 107 13.26 5.71 0.71
N LEU A 108 12.29 4.82 0.55
CA LEU A 108 11.16 4.60 1.45
C LEU A 108 11.19 3.15 1.96
N GLU A 109 11.09 2.98 3.28
CA GLU A 109 10.71 1.70 3.89
C GLU A 109 9.26 1.74 4.34
N VAL A 110 8.56 0.64 4.13
CA VAL A 110 7.16 0.44 4.51
C VAL A 110 7.10 -0.52 5.69
N ALA A 111 6.59 -0.08 6.83
CA ALA A 111 6.33 -0.94 7.97
C ALA A 111 4.83 -1.25 8.07
N LEU A 112 4.49 -2.53 8.19
CA LEU A 112 3.16 -3.00 8.56
C LEU A 112 3.23 -3.59 9.96
N HIS A 113 2.55 -2.96 10.92
CA HIS A 113 2.33 -3.49 12.25
C HIS A 113 1.00 -4.25 12.28
N PHE A 114 0.99 -5.45 12.86
CA PHE A 114 -0.17 -6.32 12.92
C PHE A 114 -0.64 -6.46 14.38
N PRO A 115 -1.74 -5.79 14.78
CA PRO A 115 -2.19 -5.79 16.17
C PRO A 115 -2.57 -7.19 16.70
N ALA A 116 -2.99 -8.11 15.82
CA ALA A 116 -3.39 -9.46 16.20
C ALA A 116 -2.29 -10.28 16.89
N ASP A 117 -1.05 -10.16 16.41
CA ASP A 117 0.10 -10.91 16.91
C ASP A 117 1.26 -10.01 17.38
N GLN A 118 1.05 -8.69 17.34
CA GLN A 118 2.02 -7.65 17.71
C GLN A 118 3.30 -7.67 16.86
N SER A 119 3.29 -8.36 15.72
CA SER A 119 4.43 -8.40 14.80
C SER A 119 4.51 -7.14 13.95
N THR A 120 5.71 -6.85 13.45
CA THR A 120 5.94 -5.81 12.45
C THR A 120 6.78 -6.38 11.33
N LYS A 121 6.37 -6.14 10.09
CA LYS A 121 7.15 -6.46 8.88
C LYS A 121 7.55 -5.17 8.18
N THR A 122 8.82 -5.08 7.78
CA THR A 122 9.36 -3.96 7.00
C THR A 122 9.67 -4.41 5.59
N PHE A 123 9.28 -3.60 4.61
CA PHE A 123 9.47 -3.84 3.18
C PHE A 123 10.18 -2.67 2.52
N GLY A 124 10.98 -2.97 1.49
CA GLY A 124 11.83 -2.00 0.81
C GLY A 124 13.32 -2.31 1.01
N PRO A 125 14.21 -1.31 0.85
CA PRO A 125 13.89 0.07 0.47
C PRO A 125 13.30 0.17 -0.95
N PHE A 126 12.37 1.10 -1.14
CA PHE A 126 11.81 1.50 -2.44
C PHE A 126 12.45 2.81 -2.90
N ASP A 127 12.85 2.90 -4.17
CA ASP A 127 13.52 4.08 -4.70
C ASP A 127 12.57 5.27 -4.81
N VAL A 128 13.04 6.42 -4.34
CA VAL A 128 12.31 7.70 -4.37
C VAL A 128 13.17 8.74 -5.07
N LEU A 129 12.55 9.52 -5.95
CA LEU A 129 13.18 10.69 -6.57
C LEU A 129 12.24 11.88 -6.52
N VAL A 130 12.75 13.01 -6.05
CA VAL A 130 12.07 14.30 -6.19
C VAL A 130 12.35 14.86 -7.58
N HIS A 131 11.31 15.14 -8.36
CA HIS A 131 11.40 15.69 -9.72
C HIS A 131 11.31 17.22 -9.74
#